data_AF-A0A7Z9FLH8-F1
#
_entry.id   AF-A0A7Z9FLH8-F1
#
_cell.length_a   1.000
_cell.length_b   1.000
_cell.length_c   1.000
_cell.angle_alpha   90.00
_cell.angle_beta   90.00
_cell.angle_gamma   90.00
#
_symmetry.space_group_name_H-M   'P 1'
#
loop_
_entity.id
_entity.type
_entity.pdbx_description
1 polymer ?
#
loop_
_entity_poly.entity_id
_entity_poly.type
_entity_poly.pdbx_seq_one_letter_code
_entity_poly.pdbx_strand_id
1 'polypeptide(L)'
;NTPDWVQHIAFEVEDLPTLLAAKTHIEAEGLDALGPVDHTIFKSIYFFDPNGHRLELATNTAKAGMLENLHEVAPAMIAEWDQTKKAPNHAAWLHDGSFSTNKINSKEE
;
A
#
# COMPACT_ATOMS: atom_id res chain seq x y z
N ASN A 1 6.51 6.44 23.90
CA ASN A 1 5.26 7.12 23.51
C ASN A 1 5.42 7.75 22.15
N THR A 2 4.91 7.08 21.13
CA THR A 2 4.69 7.66 19.80
C THR A 2 3.70 8.82 19.94
N PRO A 3 3.93 10.00 19.35
CA PRO A 3 3.01 11.12 19.45
C PRO A 3 1.62 10.81 18.88
N ASP A 4 0.57 11.43 19.44
CA ASP A 4 -0.84 11.20 19.05
C ASP A 4 -1.15 11.47 17.57
N TRP A 5 -0.32 12.24 16.87
CA TRP A 5 -0.47 12.51 15.44
C TRP A 5 0.06 11.39 14.54
N VAL A 6 0.82 10.42 15.09
CA VAL A 6 1.27 9.27 14.32
C VAL A 6 0.11 8.30 14.16
N GLN A 7 -0.34 8.13 12.92
CA GLN A 7 -1.49 7.28 12.64
C GLN A 7 -1.17 5.79 12.84
N HIS A 8 -0.06 5.30 12.29
CA HIS A 8 0.45 3.93 12.45
C HIS A 8 1.91 3.82 11.97
N ILE A 9 2.56 2.70 12.29
CA ILE A 9 3.88 2.31 11.76
C ILE A 9 3.71 1.00 10.98
N ALA A 10 4.17 0.98 9.73
CA ALA A 10 4.10 -0.19 8.86
C ALA A 10 5.42 -0.96 8.80
N PHE A 11 5.36 -2.28 8.93
CA PHE A 11 6.48 -3.19 8.72
C PHE A 11 6.21 -4.11 7.54
N GLU A 12 7.19 -4.24 6.66
CA GLU A 12 7.11 -5.16 5.52
C GLU A 12 7.29 -6.61 5.97
N VAL A 13 6.46 -7.50 5.42
CA VAL A 13 6.60 -8.95 5.52
C VAL A 13 6.79 -9.54 4.12
N GLU A 14 7.38 -10.73 4.06
CA GLU A 14 7.82 -11.36 2.81
C GLU A 14 6.71 -11.54 1.77
N ASP A 15 5.57 -12.08 2.19
CA ASP A 15 4.49 -12.44 1.29
C ASP A 15 3.11 -12.50 1.97
N LEU A 16 2.06 -12.74 1.17
CA LEU A 16 0.68 -12.86 1.64
C LEU A 16 0.47 -14.03 2.63
N PRO A 17 1.01 -15.24 2.39
CA PRO A 17 1.00 -16.30 3.41
C PRO A 17 1.57 -15.87 4.76
N THR A 18 2.72 -15.19 4.77
CA THR A 18 3.36 -14.67 5.98
C THR A 18 2.49 -13.63 6.66
N LEU A 19 1.87 -12.72 5.90
CA LEU A 19 0.93 -11.74 6.42
C LEU A 19 -0.27 -12.39 7.13
N LEU A 20 -0.86 -13.43 6.52
CA LEU A 20 -2.00 -14.15 7.09
C LEU A 20 -1.61 -15.01 8.30
N ALA A 21 -0.41 -15.59 8.29
CA ALA A 21 0.14 -16.32 9.43
C ALA A 21 0.37 -15.37 10.61
N ALA A 22 0.92 -14.17 10.36
CA ALA A 22 1.09 -13.14 11.38
C ALA A 22 -0.26 -12.69 11.95
N LYS A 23 -1.28 -12.48 11.11
CA LYS A 23 -2.65 -12.18 11.58
C LYS A 23 -3.16 -13.24 12.55
N THR A 24 -3.04 -14.52 12.16
CA THR A 24 -3.50 -15.65 12.97
C THR A 24 -2.76 -15.71 14.31
N HIS A 25 -1.45 -15.45 14.30
CA HIS A 25 -0.65 -15.40 15.53
C HIS A 25 -1.08 -14.25 16.45
N ILE A 26 -1.27 -13.04 15.90
CA ILE A 26 -1.73 -11.86 16.67
C ILE A 26 -3.09 -12.13 17.33
N GLU A 27 -4.03 -12.72 16.60
CA GLU A 27 -5.35 -13.07 17.15
C GLU A 27 -5.27 -14.16 18.24
N ALA A 28 -4.33 -15.10 18.11
CA ALA A 28 -4.11 -16.14 19.12
C ALA A 28 -3.55 -15.57 20.45
N GLU A 29 -2.85 -14.44 20.40
CA GLU A 29 -2.39 -13.69 21.58
C GLU A 29 -3.51 -12.83 22.20
N GLY A 30 -4.74 -12.90 21.68
CA GLY A 30 -5.90 -12.18 22.19
C GLY A 30 -5.99 -10.71 21.73
N LEU A 31 -5.27 -10.34 20.67
CA LEU A 31 -5.34 -9.01 20.06
C LEU A 31 -6.25 -9.02 18.83
N ASP A 32 -7.04 -7.96 18.65
CA ASP A 32 -7.86 -7.79 17.45
C ASP A 32 -7.00 -7.32 16.27
N ALA A 33 -7.08 -8.04 15.14
CA ALA A 33 -6.36 -7.69 13.90
C ALA A 33 -7.34 -7.45 12.73
N LEU A 34 -7.36 -6.21 12.22
CA LEU A 34 -8.11 -5.81 11.03
C LEU A 34 -7.39 -6.23 9.74
N GLY A 35 -8.13 -6.76 8.77
CA GLY A 35 -7.63 -7.04 7.41
C GLY A 35 -7.71 -8.52 7.01
N PRO A 36 -7.08 -8.92 5.88
CA PRO A 36 -6.23 -8.08 5.05
C PRO A 36 -7.00 -6.98 4.30
N VAL A 37 -6.46 -5.76 4.30
CA VAL A 37 -6.92 -4.63 3.51
C VAL A 37 -6.17 -4.63 2.18
N ASP A 38 -6.88 -4.39 1.08
CA ASP A 38 -6.31 -4.35 -0.27
C ASP A 38 -6.03 -2.90 -0.68
N HIS A 39 -4.74 -2.54 -0.78
CA HIS A 39 -4.27 -1.23 -1.25
C HIS A 39 -3.83 -1.27 -2.72
N THR A 40 -4.28 -2.28 -3.46
CA THR A 40 -3.92 -2.59 -4.86
C THR A 40 -2.46 -3.03 -5.05
N ILE A 41 -1.48 -2.19 -4.69
CA ILE A 41 -0.05 -2.50 -4.83
C ILE A 41 0.55 -3.23 -3.62
N PHE A 42 -0.17 -3.27 -2.51
CA PHE A 42 0.17 -4.08 -1.33
C PHE A 42 -1.11 -4.50 -0.61
N LYS A 43 -1.00 -5.50 0.25
CA LYS A 43 -2.03 -5.89 1.21
C LYS A 43 -1.50 -5.75 2.62
N SER A 44 -2.35 -5.41 3.58
CA SER A 44 -1.90 -5.22 4.95
C SER A 44 -2.91 -5.62 6.01
N ILE A 45 -2.43 -5.82 7.23
CA ILE A 45 -3.26 -5.99 8.43
C ILE A 45 -2.89 -4.92 9.46
N TYR A 46 -3.84 -4.56 10.32
CA TYR A 46 -3.66 -3.53 11.35
C TYR A 46 -4.10 -4.03 12.72
N PHE A 47 -3.34 -3.70 13.76
CA PHE A 47 -3.65 -4.05 15.14
C PHE A 47 -3.04 -3.04 16.11
N PHE A 48 -3.45 -3.06 17.37
CA PHE A 48 -2.80 -2.32 18.45
C PHE A 48 -1.88 -3.24 19.23
N ASP A 49 -0.64 -2.81 19.46
CA ASP A 49 0.26 -3.51 20.38
C ASP A 49 -0.17 -3.31 21.85
N PRO A 50 0.39 -4.05 22.81
CA PRO A 50 0.08 -3.88 24.23
C PRO A 50 0.40 -2.50 24.81
N ASN A 51 1.22 -1.69 24.13
CA ASN A 51 1.54 -0.31 24.51
C ASN A 51 0.59 0.73 23.88
N GLY A 52 -0.39 0.28 23.09
CA GLY A 52 -1.35 1.13 22.39
C GLY A 52 -0.83 1.73 21.08
N HIS A 53 0.28 1.25 20.53
CA HIS A 53 0.77 1.66 19.22
C HIS A 53 -0.01 0.94 18.11
N ARG A 54 -0.54 1.72 17.15
CA ARG A 54 -1.16 1.14 15.96
C ARG A 54 -0.07 0.68 15.00
N LEU A 55 -0.02 -0.62 14.77
CA LEU A 55 0.93 -1.25 13.86
C LEU A 55 0.20 -1.73 12.60
N GLU A 56 0.93 -1.71 11.48
CA GLU A 56 0.55 -2.31 10.22
C GLU A 56 1.61 -3.34 9.83
N LEU A 57 1.20 -4.53 9.40
CA LEU A 57 2.06 -5.43 8.65
C LEU A 57 1.61 -5.39 7.19
N ALA A 58 2.53 -5.26 6.24
CA ALA A 58 2.20 -5.11 4.83
C ALA A 58 3.07 -6.00 3.95
N THR A 59 2.49 -6.54 2.88
CA THR A 59 3.20 -7.30 1.84
C THR A 59 2.93 -6.67 0.49
N ASN A 60 3.99 -6.48 -0.30
CA ASN A 60 3.88 -5.98 -1.66
C ASN A 60 3.15 -7.00 -2.57
N THR A 61 2.18 -6.54 -3.35
CA THR A 61 1.36 -7.36 -4.27
C THR A 61 1.20 -6.72 -5.65
N ALA A 62 2.00 -5.68 -5.94
CA ALA A 62 1.98 -4.97 -7.20
C ALA A 62 2.21 -5.92 -8.39
N LYS A 63 1.41 -5.74 -9.45
CA LYS A 63 1.64 -6.44 -10.72
C LYS A 63 2.84 -5.82 -11.44
N ALA A 64 3.50 -6.61 -12.28
CA ALA A 64 4.57 -6.11 -13.15
C ALA A 64 4.11 -4.86 -13.93
N GLY A 65 4.93 -3.80 -13.92
CA GLY A 65 4.63 -2.54 -14.57
C GLY A 65 3.90 -1.52 -13.68
N MET A 66 3.24 -1.92 -12.58
CA MET A 66 2.46 -0.97 -11.77
C MET A 66 3.35 0.07 -11.10
N LEU A 67 4.45 -0.35 -10.49
CA LEU A 67 5.35 0.57 -9.78
C LEU A 67 6.06 1.51 -10.76
N GLU A 68 6.41 1.02 -11.95
CA GLU A 68 6.99 1.82 -13.02
C GLU A 68 6.02 2.90 -13.51
N ASN A 69 4.77 2.52 -13.81
CA ASN A 69 3.74 3.48 -14.23
C ASN A 69 3.46 4.52 -13.12
N LEU A 70 3.42 4.10 -11.85
CA LEU A 70 3.27 5.03 -10.72
C LEU A 70 4.44 6.01 -10.63
N HIS A 71 5.67 5.52 -10.80
CA HIS A 71 6.86 6.36 -10.80
C HIS A 71 6.87 7.36 -11.96
N GLU A 72 6.40 6.96 -13.14
CA GLU A 72 6.28 7.84 -14.31
C GLU A 72 5.30 9.01 -14.08
N VAL A 73 4.15 8.76 -13.44
CA VAL A 73 3.13 9.80 -13.20
C VAL A 73 3.40 10.63 -11.94
N ALA A 74 4.27 10.17 -11.03
CA ALA A 74 4.51 10.83 -9.75
C ALA A 74 4.90 12.32 -9.86
N PRO A 75 5.79 12.76 -10.76
CA PRO A 75 6.13 14.18 -10.89
C PRO A 75 4.92 15.04 -11.30
N ALA A 76 4.10 14.55 -12.23
CA ALA A 76 2.91 15.26 -12.69
C ALA A 76 1.83 15.34 -11.59
N MET A 77 1.68 14.28 -10.80
CA MET A 77 0.78 14.27 -9.64
C MET A 77 1.19 15.33 -8.61
N ILE A 78 2.48 15.41 -8.26
CA ILE A 78 2.97 16.41 -7.31
C ILE A 78 2.78 17.83 -7.85
N ALA A 79 3.06 18.07 -9.13
CA ALA A 79 2.89 19.38 -9.75
C ALA A 79 1.42 19.86 -9.76
N GLU A 80 0.46 18.97 -10.03
CA GLU A 80 -0.97 19.28 -9.94
C GLU A 80 -1.41 19.52 -8.51
N TRP A 81 -1.01 18.65 -7.58
CA TRP A 81 -1.34 18.82 -6.17
C TRP A 81 -0.78 20.14 -5.62
N ASP A 82 0.43 20.54 -6.02
CA ASP A 82 1.01 21.78 -5.53
C ASP A 82 0.17 23.02 -5.89
N GLN A 83 -0.42 23.03 -7.09
CA GLN A 83 -1.27 24.13 -7.56
C GLN A 83 -2.69 24.05 -7.00
N THR A 84 -3.26 22.84 -6.90
CA THR A 84 -4.69 22.66 -6.62
C THR A 84 -4.99 22.33 -5.17
N LYS A 85 -4.00 21.80 -4.43
CA LYS A 85 -4.12 21.17 -3.10
C LYS A 85 -5.22 20.09 -3.05
N LYS A 86 -5.53 19.47 -4.18
CA LYS A 86 -6.52 18.38 -4.34
C LYS A 86 -5.82 17.10 -4.79
N ALA A 87 -6.42 15.97 -4.46
CA ALA A 87 -5.93 14.67 -4.90
C ALA A 87 -5.98 14.57 -6.45
N PRO A 88 -4.84 14.36 -7.12
CA PRO A 88 -4.79 14.21 -8.58
C PRO A 88 -5.36 12.85 -9.06
N ASN A 89 -5.74 12.76 -10.33
CA ASN A 89 -6.34 11.55 -10.92
C ASN A 89 -5.41 10.76 -11.87
N HIS A 90 -4.12 11.10 -11.98
CA HIS A 90 -3.19 10.45 -12.93
C HIS A 90 -3.03 8.95 -12.70
N ALA A 91 -3.27 8.48 -11.47
CA ALA A 91 -3.21 7.08 -11.07
C ALA A 91 -4.60 6.45 -10.82
N ALA A 92 -5.69 7.03 -11.34
CA ALA A 92 -7.05 6.48 -11.15
C ALA A 92 -7.18 5.02 -11.63
N TRP A 93 -6.39 4.66 -12.64
CA TRP A 93 -6.28 3.30 -13.18
C TRP A 93 -5.85 2.25 -12.14
N LEU A 94 -5.25 2.69 -11.03
CA LEU A 94 -4.83 1.82 -9.95
C LEU A 94 -6.03 1.16 -9.26
N HIS A 95 -7.16 1.87 -9.14
CA HIS A 95 -8.31 1.40 -8.37
C HIS A 95 -9.51 1.00 -9.23
N ASP A 96 -9.59 1.47 -10.47
CA ASP A 96 -10.73 1.18 -11.36
C ASP A 96 -10.59 -0.15 -12.14
N GLY A 97 -9.46 -0.84 -12.01
CA GLY A 97 -9.18 -2.12 -12.67
C GLY A 97 -8.75 -2.01 -14.14
N SER A 98 -8.54 -0.81 -14.67
CA SER A 98 -8.15 -0.57 -16.07
C SER A 98 -6.64 -0.77 -16.35
N PHE A 99 -5.83 -1.07 -15.33
CA PHE A 99 -4.41 -1.34 -15.51
C PHE A 99 -4.17 -2.47 -16.54
N SER A 100 -3.40 -2.15 -17.59
CA SER A 100 -3.00 -3.09 -18.63
C SER A 100 -1.48 -3.04 -18.82
N THR A 101 -0.86 -4.21 -18.88
CA THR A 101 0.60 -4.38 -19.06
C THR A 101 1.08 -4.04 -20.47
N ASN A 102 0.19 -3.74 -21.42
CA ASN A 102 0.49 -3.61 -22.85
C ASN A 102 1.09 -2.26 -23.29
N LYS A 103 1.82 -1.56 -22.42
CA LYS A 103 2.52 -0.29 -22.77
C LYS A 103 4.04 -0.35 -22.65
N ILE A 104 4.65 -1.54 -22.77
CA ILE A 104 6.07 -1.62 -23.15
C ILE A 104 6.11 -1.71 -24.68
N ASN A 105 5.86 -0.60 -25.36
CA ASN A 105 6.07 -0.49 -26.80
C ASN A 105 7.45 0.12 -27.05
N SER A 106 8.30 -0.68 -27.71
CA SER A 106 9.12 -0.21 -28.82
C SER A 106 9.88 1.11 -28.60
N LYS A 107 11.04 1.04 -27.95
CA LYS A 107 12.18 1.83 -28.45
C LYS A 107 12.77 1.01 -29.60
N GLU A 108 12.31 1.34 -30.81
CA GLU A 108 12.98 0.94 -32.05
C GLU A 108 14.44 1.43 -32.01
N GLU A 109 15.37 0.55 -32.43
CA GLU A 109 16.74 0.90 -32.82
C GLU A 109 16.74 1.66 -34.15
#